data_AF-A0A8J7M6X9-F1
#
_entry.id   AF-A0A8J7M6X9-F1
#
_cell.length_a   1.000
_cell.length_b   1.000
_cell.length_c   1.000
_cell.angle_alpha   90.00
_cell.angle_beta   90.00
_cell.angle_gamma   90.00
#
_symmetry.space_group_name_H-M   'P 1'
#
loop_
_entity.id
_entity.type
_entity.pdbx_description
1 polymer ?
#
loop_
_entity_poly.entity_id
_entity_poly.type
_entity_poly.pdbx_seq_one_letter_code
_entity_poly.pdbx_strand_id
1 'polypeptide(L)'
;MTAPTRTRMARAGLAGLAAAVLGTAPTPSAADEFPEVGRIETSLSRGVSTQREVQALLGVPDGIGNSVFPPDYRRHDVWFYEDIELLGMTTEGEITKVGVRQQILLVFFHDGRFDGFAWSSSTLPGDVK
;
A
#
# COMPACT_ATOMS: atom_id res chain seq x y z
N MET A 1 -40.89 48.98 -41.21
CA MET A 1 -39.93 48.10 -40.52
C MET A 1 -39.89 48.51 -39.05
N THR A 2 -40.59 47.75 -38.22
CA THR A 2 -40.73 47.94 -36.76
C THR A 2 -40.18 46.69 -36.07
N ALA A 3 -39.22 46.85 -35.17
CA ALA A 3 -38.66 45.76 -34.36
C ALA A 3 -38.95 46.04 -32.87
N PRO A 4 -39.53 45.09 -32.11
CA PRO A 4 -39.77 45.27 -30.69
C PRO A 4 -38.65 44.67 -29.81
N THR A 5 -38.27 45.48 -28.81
CA THR A 5 -38.01 45.16 -27.39
C THR A 5 -37.78 43.70 -27.00
N ARG A 6 -36.62 43.42 -26.38
CA ARG A 6 -36.39 42.22 -25.57
C ARG A 6 -35.95 42.58 -24.15
N THR A 7 -36.91 42.43 -23.24
CA THR A 7 -36.78 42.36 -21.78
C THR A 7 -35.72 41.35 -21.36
N ARG A 8 -34.75 41.75 -20.54
CA ARG A 8 -33.76 40.85 -19.93
C ARG A 8 -34.38 40.20 -18.68
N MET A 9 -34.60 38.88 -18.73
CA MET A 9 -34.97 38.08 -17.55
C MET A 9 -33.73 37.77 -16.70
N ALA A 10 -33.85 38.01 -15.40
CA ALA A 10 -32.89 37.66 -14.37
C ALA A 10 -32.74 36.14 -14.25
N ARG A 11 -31.49 35.65 -14.16
CA ARG A 11 -31.18 34.27 -13.79
C ARG A 11 -30.79 34.24 -12.32
N ALA A 12 -31.71 33.77 -11.48
CA ALA A 12 -31.40 33.26 -10.15
C ALA A 12 -30.77 31.87 -10.30
N GLY A 13 -29.51 31.71 -9.90
CA GLY A 13 -28.82 30.42 -9.83
C GLY A 13 -28.60 30.03 -8.38
N LEU A 14 -29.28 28.97 -7.93
CA LEU A 14 -29.15 28.33 -6.62
C LEU A 14 -27.71 27.90 -6.34
N ALA A 15 -27.14 28.31 -5.20
CA ALA A 15 -25.90 27.76 -4.67
C ALA A 15 -26.21 26.47 -3.88
N GLY A 16 -25.80 25.33 -4.41
CA GLY A 16 -25.87 24.02 -3.75
C GLY A 16 -24.66 23.79 -2.85
N LEU A 17 -24.93 23.57 -1.55
CA LEU A 17 -23.96 23.28 -0.50
C LEU A 17 -23.44 21.83 -0.66
N ALA A 18 -22.15 21.64 -0.95
CA ALA A 18 -21.52 20.32 -0.95
C ALA A 18 -20.92 20.03 0.43
N ALA A 19 -21.55 19.14 1.20
CA ALA A 19 -21.02 18.62 2.45
C ALA A 19 -20.00 17.51 2.16
N ALA A 20 -18.71 17.77 2.39
CA ALA A 20 -17.65 16.78 2.30
C ALA A 20 -17.66 15.90 3.56
N VAL A 21 -17.91 14.60 3.40
CA VAL A 21 -17.70 13.59 4.45
C VAL A 21 -16.20 13.32 4.53
N LEU A 22 -15.54 13.95 5.51
CA LEU A 22 -14.15 13.64 5.87
C LEU A 22 -14.14 12.33 6.67
N GLY A 23 -14.08 11.20 5.97
CA GLY A 23 -13.71 9.92 6.57
C GLY A 23 -12.20 9.88 6.74
N THR A 24 -11.69 10.01 7.96
CA THR A 24 -10.28 9.75 8.26
C THR A 24 -10.06 8.24 8.15
N ALA A 25 -9.39 7.79 7.09
CA ALA A 25 -8.87 6.44 7.04
C ALA A 25 -7.87 6.28 8.20
N PRO A 26 -7.92 5.20 8.99
CA PRO A 26 -6.92 4.94 10.01
C PRO A 26 -5.56 4.80 9.31
N THR A 27 -4.64 5.71 9.60
CA THR A 27 -3.25 5.59 9.17
C THR A 27 -2.61 4.48 10.01
N PRO A 28 -2.02 3.44 9.40
CA PRO A 28 -1.26 2.45 10.16
C PRO A 28 -0.17 3.17 10.97
N SER A 29 0.05 2.73 12.21
CA SER A 29 1.09 3.28 13.08
C SER A 29 2.45 2.95 12.48
N ALA A 30 3.32 3.96 12.32
CA ALA A 30 4.68 3.81 11.77
C ALA A 30 5.57 2.81 12.53
N ALA A 31 5.17 2.37 13.73
CA ALA A 31 5.86 1.35 14.51
C ALA A 31 5.63 -0.09 14.00
N ASP A 32 4.62 -0.31 13.15
CA ASP A 32 4.23 -1.62 12.60
C ASP A 32 4.48 -1.73 11.09
N GLU A 33 5.04 -0.69 10.48
CA GLU A 33 5.26 -0.60 9.03
C GLU A 33 6.51 -1.38 8.61
N PHE A 34 6.44 -2.07 7.47
CA PHE A 34 7.62 -2.70 6.90
C PHE A 34 8.66 -1.60 6.62
N PRO A 35 9.90 -1.68 7.15
CA PRO A 35 10.82 -0.54 7.25
C PRO A 35 11.08 0.20 5.92
N GLU A 36 10.94 -0.52 4.81
CA GLU A 36 11.25 -0.02 3.47
C GLU A 36 10.06 0.67 2.76
N VAL A 37 8.85 0.66 3.31
CA VAL A 37 7.66 1.19 2.61
C VAL A 37 7.81 2.67 2.27
N GLY A 38 8.21 3.50 3.24
CA GLY A 38 8.44 4.92 2.97
C GLY A 38 9.54 5.18 1.95
N ARG A 39 10.54 4.28 1.85
CA ARG A 39 11.59 4.37 0.83
C ARG A 39 11.08 3.98 -0.55
N ILE A 40 10.20 2.99 -0.65
CA ILE A 40 9.55 2.57 -1.89
C ILE A 40 8.70 3.71 -2.46
N GLU A 41 7.84 4.32 -1.65
CA GLU A 41 6.93 5.39 -2.10
C GLU A 41 7.67 6.63 -2.62
N THR A 42 8.83 6.93 -2.05
CA THR A 42 9.63 8.11 -2.41
C THR A 42 10.63 7.84 -3.53
N SER A 43 11.12 6.61 -3.68
CA SER A 43 12.22 6.28 -4.60
C SER A 43 11.77 5.55 -5.86
N LEU A 44 10.60 4.88 -5.84
CA LEU A 44 10.12 4.07 -6.96
C LEU A 44 8.89 4.70 -7.61
N SER A 45 8.90 4.74 -8.94
CA SER A 45 7.83 5.29 -9.76
C SER A 45 7.14 4.19 -10.54
N ARG A 46 5.83 4.04 -10.36
CA ARG A 46 5.00 3.05 -11.06
C ARG A 46 5.16 3.18 -12.58
N GLY A 47 5.35 2.06 -13.27
CA GLY A 47 5.53 1.96 -14.72
C GLY A 47 6.89 2.46 -15.24
N VAL A 48 7.73 3.03 -14.38
CA VAL A 48 9.02 3.63 -14.76
C VAL A 48 10.17 2.84 -14.16
N SER A 49 10.17 2.63 -12.84
CA SER A 49 11.26 1.97 -12.14
C SER A 49 11.43 0.52 -12.59
N THR A 50 12.68 0.11 -12.72
CA THR A 50 13.07 -1.22 -13.19
C THR A 50 13.26 -2.20 -12.04
N GLN A 51 13.17 -3.51 -12.32
CA GLN A 51 13.57 -4.56 -11.38
C GLN A 51 14.96 -4.33 -10.77
N ARG A 52 15.94 -3.84 -11.56
CA ARG A 52 17.28 -3.51 -11.07
C ARG A 52 17.27 -2.39 -10.03
N GLU A 53 16.44 -1.36 -10.22
CA GLU A 53 16.31 -0.25 -9.26
C GLU A 53 15.61 -0.71 -7.99
N VAL A 54 14.60 -1.58 -8.10
CA VAL A 54 13.98 -2.22 -6.94
C VAL A 54 15.00 -3.06 -6.17
N GLN A 55 15.78 -3.89 -6.85
CA GLN A 55 16.81 -4.71 -6.23
C GLN A 55 17.93 -3.86 -5.60
N ALA A 56 18.29 -2.73 -6.21
CA ALA A 56 19.26 -1.81 -5.61
C ALA A 56 18.72 -1.14 -4.34
N LEU A 57 17.40 -0.94 -4.25
CA LEU A 57 16.76 -0.35 -3.08
C LEU A 57 16.57 -1.35 -1.94
N LEU A 58 16.02 -2.52 -2.26
CA LEU A 58 15.53 -3.52 -1.30
C LEU A 58 16.45 -4.73 -1.14
N GLY A 59 17.44 -4.88 -2.01
CA GLY A 59 18.26 -6.09 -2.08
C GLY A 59 17.61 -7.21 -2.89
N VAL A 60 18.22 -8.40 -2.79
CA VAL A 60 17.75 -9.62 -3.45
C VAL A 60 16.45 -10.08 -2.76
N PRO A 61 15.39 -10.43 -3.51
CA PRO A 61 14.17 -10.95 -2.90
C PRO A 61 14.38 -12.35 -2.32
N ASP A 62 13.65 -12.66 -1.24
CA ASP A 62 13.63 -13.98 -0.61
C ASP A 62 12.97 -15.03 -1.53
N GLY A 63 12.16 -14.57 -2.49
CA GLY A 63 11.66 -15.42 -3.56
C GLY A 63 10.89 -14.68 -4.65
N ILE A 64 10.64 -15.41 -5.73
CA ILE A 64 10.08 -14.89 -6.98
C ILE A 64 8.92 -15.79 -7.40
N GLY A 65 7.83 -15.17 -7.82
CA GLY A 65 6.65 -15.84 -8.34
C GLY A 65 5.92 -14.99 -9.36
N ASN A 66 4.67 -15.36 -9.64
CA ASN A 66 3.84 -14.69 -10.63
C ASN A 66 2.37 -14.71 -10.18
N SER A 67 1.64 -13.63 -10.47
CA SER A 67 0.24 -13.48 -10.11
C SER A 67 -0.60 -12.91 -11.25
N VAL A 68 -1.92 -13.06 -11.11
CA VAL A 68 -2.95 -12.48 -11.98
C VAL A 68 -4.07 -11.98 -11.07
N PHE A 69 -4.48 -10.72 -11.19
CA PHE A 69 -5.43 -10.10 -10.25
C PHE A 69 -6.64 -9.50 -10.97
N PRO A 70 -7.83 -10.13 -10.91
CA PRO A 70 -9.04 -9.54 -11.48
C PRO A 70 -9.31 -8.11 -10.96
N PRO A 71 -9.78 -7.18 -11.80
CA PRO A 71 -10.19 -7.37 -13.19
C PRO A 71 -9.04 -7.36 -14.21
N ASP A 72 -7.80 -7.13 -13.76
CA ASP A 72 -6.62 -7.13 -14.62
C ASP A 72 -6.04 -8.55 -14.77
N TYR A 73 -6.29 -9.14 -15.93
CA TYR A 73 -5.81 -10.50 -16.22
C TYR A 73 -4.37 -10.55 -16.75
N ARG A 74 -3.65 -9.41 -16.72
CA ARG A 74 -2.23 -9.40 -17.06
C ARG A 74 -1.44 -10.20 -16.02
N ARG A 75 -0.37 -10.84 -16.48
CA ARG A 75 0.59 -11.48 -15.58
C ARG A 75 1.45 -10.40 -14.94
N HIS A 76 1.65 -10.53 -13.64
CA HIS A 76 2.59 -9.75 -12.88
C HIS A 76 3.66 -10.68 -12.35
N ASP A 77 4.93 -10.30 -12.50
CA ASP A 77 5.99 -10.93 -11.72
C ASP A 77 5.88 -10.40 -10.29
N VAL A 78 6.11 -11.27 -9.31
CA VAL A 78 6.01 -10.92 -7.90
C VAL A 78 7.32 -11.27 -7.24
N TRP A 79 7.91 -10.30 -6.55
CA TRP A 79 9.01 -10.53 -5.63
C TRP A 79 8.47 -10.51 -4.20
N PHE A 80 8.90 -11.46 -3.38
CA PHE A 80 8.57 -11.51 -1.96
C PHE A 80 9.82 -11.19 -1.14
N TYR A 81 9.60 -10.40 -0.10
CA TYR A 81 10.56 -10.12 0.97
C TYR A 81 9.89 -10.44 2.29
N GLU A 82 10.60 -11.07 3.20
CA GLU A 82 10.11 -11.44 4.52
C GLU A 82 11.08 -10.98 5.60
N ASP A 83 10.52 -10.41 6.66
CA ASP A 83 11.25 -10.10 7.87
C ASP A 83 10.57 -10.78 9.06
N ILE A 84 11.36 -11.55 9.81
CA ILE A 84 10.90 -12.27 10.99
C ILE A 84 11.73 -11.79 12.18
N GLU A 85 11.06 -11.11 13.09
CA GLU A 85 11.67 -10.57 14.30
C GLU A 85 11.19 -11.33 15.53
N LEU A 86 12.14 -11.75 16.36
CA LEU A 86 11.88 -12.33 17.67
C LEU A 86 11.63 -11.20 18.68
N LEU A 87 10.38 -11.07 19.14
CA LEU A 87 10.01 -10.00 20.08
C LEU A 87 10.34 -10.35 21.53
N GLY A 88 10.36 -11.64 21.85
CA GLY A 88 10.64 -12.12 23.20
C GLY A 88 10.36 -13.60 23.39
N MET A 89 10.89 -14.14 24.49
CA MET A 89 10.69 -15.53 24.88
C MET A 89 10.41 -15.59 26.38
N THR A 90 9.30 -16.22 26.76
CA THR A 90 8.91 -16.41 28.15
C THR A 90 8.77 -17.90 28.41
N THR A 91 9.26 -18.39 29.55
CA THR A 91 9.10 -19.79 29.94
C THR A 91 8.19 -19.86 31.17
N GLU A 92 7.09 -20.60 31.06
CA GLU A 92 6.12 -20.85 32.12
C GLU A 92 6.04 -22.37 32.37
N GLY A 93 6.73 -22.85 33.40
CA GLY A 93 6.86 -24.29 33.65
C GLY A 93 7.67 -24.99 32.56
N GLU A 94 7.09 -25.99 31.90
CA GLU A 94 7.71 -26.69 30.76
C GLU A 94 7.37 -26.05 29.40
N ILE A 95 6.55 -24.99 29.36
CA ILE A 95 6.13 -24.35 28.12
C ILE A 95 6.97 -23.10 27.86
N THR A 96 7.66 -23.08 26.72
CA THR A 96 8.28 -21.87 26.19
C THR A 96 7.34 -21.21 25.21
N LYS A 97 6.92 -19.98 25.50
CA LYS A 97 6.18 -19.12 24.58
C LYS A 97 7.14 -18.17 23.90
N VAL A 98 6.95 -17.97 22.60
CA VAL A 98 7.82 -17.15 21.76
C VAL A 98 6.95 -16.13 21.02
N GLY A 99 7.21 -14.85 21.27
CA GLY A 99 6.59 -13.75 20.52
C GLY A 99 7.37 -13.51 19.23
N VAL A 100 6.67 -13.53 18.10
CA VAL A 100 7.27 -13.33 16.78
C VAL A 100 6.48 -12.27 16.03
N ARG A 101 7.18 -11.33 15.39
CA ARG A 101 6.60 -10.47 14.35
C ARG A 101 7.05 -10.98 13.00
N GLN A 102 6.08 -11.24 12.14
CA GLN A 102 6.31 -11.62 10.75
C GLN A 102 5.78 -10.49 9.86
N GLN A 103 6.63 -10.00 8.98
CA GLN A 103 6.27 -8.99 7.99
C GLN A 103 6.57 -9.52 6.59
N ILE A 104 5.66 -9.29 5.66
CA ILE A 104 5.79 -9.70 4.26
C ILE A 104 5.60 -8.48 3.38
N LEU A 105 6.52 -8.28 2.45
CA LEU A 105 6.42 -7.29 1.38
C LEU A 105 6.36 -8.02 0.04
N LEU A 106 5.33 -7.71 -0.74
CA LEU A 106 5.16 -8.16 -2.12
C LEU A 106 5.38 -6.98 -3.05
N VAL A 107 6.28 -7.12 -4.01
CA VAL A 107 6.53 -6.13 -5.06
C VAL A 107 6.07 -6.70 -6.40
N PHE A 108 5.19 -5.98 -7.08
CA PHE A 108 4.60 -6.37 -8.33
C PHE A 108 5.30 -5.70 -9.50
N PHE A 109 5.50 -6.45 -10.57
CA PHE A 109 6.05 -5.94 -11.82
C PHE A 109 5.14 -6.30 -12.99
N HIS A 110 5.03 -5.37 -13.93
CA HIS A 110 4.41 -5.61 -15.22
C HIS A 110 5.40 -5.21 -16.31
N ASP A 111 5.64 -6.10 -17.28
CA ASP A 111 6.64 -5.92 -18.34
C ASP A 111 8.02 -5.47 -17.82
N GLY A 112 8.46 -6.05 -16.68
CA GLY A 112 9.74 -5.75 -16.04
C GLY A 112 9.82 -4.38 -15.33
N ARG A 113 8.69 -3.67 -15.22
CA ARG A 113 8.57 -2.38 -14.55
C ARG A 113 7.81 -2.50 -13.25
N PHE A 114 8.23 -1.77 -12.23
CA PHE A 114 7.55 -1.68 -10.94
C PHE A 114 6.12 -1.21 -11.13
N ASP A 115 5.16 -2.01 -10.67
CA ASP A 115 3.72 -1.76 -10.83
C ASP A 115 3.04 -1.43 -9.49
N GLY A 116 3.70 -1.77 -8.37
CA GLY A 116 3.26 -1.42 -7.04
C GLY A 116 3.76 -2.41 -6.02
N PHE A 117 3.27 -2.28 -4.80
CA PHE A 117 3.59 -3.18 -3.72
C PHE A 117 2.42 -3.31 -2.76
N ALA A 118 2.42 -4.38 -1.99
CA ALA A 118 1.55 -4.59 -0.85
C ALA A 118 2.39 -5.16 0.27
N TRP A 119 2.04 -4.82 1.51
CA TRP A 119 2.73 -5.36 2.67
C TRP A 119 1.74 -5.71 3.76
N SER A 120 2.15 -6.63 4.62
CA SER A 120 1.43 -6.96 5.85
C SER A 120 2.43 -7.14 6.98
N SER A 121 1.97 -6.85 8.19
CA SER A 121 2.70 -7.12 9.43
C SER A 121 1.74 -7.87 10.35
N SER A 122 2.20 -8.97 10.92
CA SER A 122 1.46 -9.75 11.88
C SER A 122 2.35 -10.05 13.08
N THR A 123 1.84 -9.75 14.27
CA THR A 123 2.46 -10.19 15.51
C THR A 123 1.74 -11.44 15.97
N LEU A 124 2.46 -12.56 15.98
CA LEU A 124 1.99 -13.80 16.56
C LEU A 124 2.29 -13.76 18.06
N PRO A 125 1.24 -13.69 18.91
CA PRO A 125 1.45 -13.59 20.34
C PRO A 125 2.03 -14.89 20.89
N GLY A 126 3.17 -14.77 21.57
CA GLY A 126 3.64 -15.73 22.56
C GLY A 126 3.35 -15.26 24.00
N ASP A 127 2.38 -14.36 24.17
CA ASP A 127 2.20 -13.48 25.34
C ASP A 127 3.48 -12.68 25.69
N VAL A 128 3.56 -11.45 25.16
CA VAL A 128 4.51 -10.41 25.63
C VAL A 128 3.72 -9.44 26.50
N LYS A 129 4.23 -9.17 27.70
CA LYS A 129 3.62 -8.35 28.76
C LYS A 129 3.49 -6.88 28.37
#